data_AF-A0AAD7YFT2-F1
#
_entry.id   AF-A0AAD7YFT2-F1
#
_cell.length_a   1.000
_cell.length_b   1.000
_cell.length_c   1.000
_cell.angle_alpha   90.00
_cell.angle_beta   90.00
_cell.angle_gamma   90.00
#
_symmetry.space_group_name_H-M   'P 1'
#
loop_
_entity.id
_entity.type
_entity.pdbx_description
1 polymer ?
#
loop_
_entity_poly.entity_id
_entity_poly.type
_entity_poly.pdbx_seq_one_letter_code
_entity_poly.pdbx_strand_id
1 'polypeptide(L)'
;MRNIISQNFLRTLINCTQLKSNINSCKYSTKTGSDEGEKGPGSEGGSGAEWPRRVVSGLQPTGVLHIGNYFGAVRRCVRLQEQGEDLMIFIADLHSLTTHQDPEQLQQNVLELTACLLAAGVDPERSVLFTQSSVARHAELCWLLTCLATHARLAHLPQYKEKAATMKEVPLGLLLYPVLQAADVLVYGGTHVPVGADQLQHLQVASQLVRTFSHRYGRAFPTPRPILADDGSDRLRSLRDPTKKMSKSDTDPKSRILLTDSDEVIEKKIKKAVTDFTPQVTFDPETRPGVSNLVTIHCLADDKLPEEVVQEAEGLSTAQYKRVVAAALARALAPVRAKAERLRARPQLLRDVLRHGAARARPRADAVYERVAELVGLRARARERD
;
A
#
# COMPACT_ATOMS: atom_id res chain seq x y z
N MET A 1 17.30 2.16 33.39
CA MET A 1 18.03 1.19 32.54
C MET A 1 17.43 1.25 31.15
N ARG A 2 18.17 1.78 30.18
CA ARG A 2 17.69 2.11 28.83
C ARG A 2 17.70 0.83 27.98
N ASN A 3 16.54 0.48 27.40
CA ASN A 3 16.36 -0.60 26.44
C ASN A 3 17.11 -0.31 25.15
N ILE A 4 18.39 -0.69 25.09
CA ILE A 4 19.14 -0.85 23.85
C ILE A 4 18.85 -2.26 23.36
N ILE A 5 17.77 -2.42 22.59
CA ILE A 5 17.59 -3.63 21.79
C ILE A 5 18.64 -3.55 20.68
N SER A 6 19.71 -4.33 20.82
CA SER A 6 20.77 -4.44 19.81
C SER A 6 20.20 -4.92 18.46
N GLN A 7 20.70 -4.40 17.34
CA GLN A 7 20.38 -4.86 15.98
C GLN A 7 20.53 -6.39 15.80
N ASN A 8 21.36 -7.03 16.64
CA ASN A 8 21.53 -8.48 16.65
C ASN A 8 20.34 -9.25 17.28
N PHE A 9 19.54 -8.60 18.12
CA PHE A 9 18.40 -9.22 18.81
C PHE A 9 17.19 -9.41 17.87
N LEU A 10 16.88 -8.42 17.01
CA LEU A 10 15.83 -8.58 15.99
C LEU A 10 16.22 -9.64 14.94
N ARG A 11 17.50 -9.67 14.52
CA ARG A 11 18.02 -10.70 13.59
C ARG A 11 17.79 -12.12 14.09
N THR A 12 18.02 -12.36 15.38
CA THR A 12 17.89 -13.70 16.00
C THR A 12 16.42 -14.13 16.15
N LEU A 13 15.49 -13.17 16.29
CA LEU A 13 14.06 -13.45 16.46
C LEU A 13 13.31 -13.63 15.13
N ILE A 14 13.78 -12.98 14.04
CA ILE A 14 13.14 -13.00 12.72
C ILE A 14 13.68 -14.11 11.82
N ASN A 15 14.97 -14.48 11.94
CA ASN A 15 15.60 -15.46 11.04
C ASN A 15 15.75 -16.84 11.68
N CYS A 16 14.76 -17.70 11.44
CA CYS A 16 14.94 -19.15 11.53
C CYS A 16 14.31 -19.81 10.29
N THR A 17 14.94 -19.59 9.14
CA THR A 17 15.02 -20.45 7.93
C THR A 17 15.54 -19.60 6.76
N GLN A 18 16.83 -19.74 6.42
CA GLN A 18 17.31 -19.37 5.08
C GLN A 18 16.98 -20.51 4.12
N LEU A 19 16.06 -20.28 3.19
CA LEU A 19 15.99 -21.02 1.93
C LEU A 19 16.32 -20.02 0.83
N LYS A 20 17.48 -20.20 0.21
CA LYS A 20 17.89 -19.45 -0.98
C LYS A 20 16.97 -19.89 -2.13
N SER A 21 16.10 -19.00 -2.61
CA SER A 21 15.46 -19.15 -3.92
C SER A 21 16.30 -18.39 -4.96
N ASN A 22 16.88 -19.14 -5.89
CA ASN A 22 17.45 -18.59 -7.11
C ASN A 22 16.31 -18.00 -7.94
N ILE A 23 16.28 -16.67 -8.10
CA ILE A 23 15.37 -15.99 -9.03
C ILE A 23 16.23 -15.48 -10.18
N ASN A 24 16.02 -16.07 -11.36
CA ASN A 24 16.60 -15.59 -12.60
C ASN A 24 16.05 -14.19 -12.91
N SER A 25 16.95 -13.25 -13.16
CA SER A 25 16.65 -11.91 -13.63
C SER A 25 15.95 -11.98 -15.00
N CYS A 26 14.64 -11.69 -15.04
CA CYS A 26 13.92 -11.57 -16.30
C CYS A 26 13.98 -10.11 -16.79
N LYS A 27 14.54 -9.94 -18.00
CA LYS A 27 14.80 -8.67 -18.67
C LYS A 27 13.51 -8.11 -19.26
N TYR A 28 12.95 -7.05 -18.68
CA TYR A 28 11.98 -6.22 -19.40
C TYR A 28 12.74 -5.32 -20.38
N SER A 29 12.66 -5.66 -21.67
CA SER A 29 13.16 -4.87 -22.78
C SER A 29 12.19 -3.71 -23.06
N THR A 30 12.52 -2.51 -22.62
CA THR A 30 11.84 -1.29 -23.08
C THR A 30 12.30 -0.96 -24.50
N LYS A 31 11.44 -1.21 -25.49
CA LYS A 31 11.62 -0.66 -26.84
C LYS A 31 11.47 0.86 -26.74
N THR A 32 12.55 1.59 -26.98
CA THR A 32 12.58 3.04 -27.18
C THR A 32 12.04 3.34 -28.57
N GLY A 33 10.81 3.88 -28.63
CA GLY A 33 10.30 4.57 -29.81
C GLY A 33 10.84 6.00 -29.81
N SER A 34 11.53 6.35 -30.88
CA SER A 34 12.01 7.68 -31.22
C SER A 34 10.83 8.58 -31.61
N ASP A 35 10.64 9.69 -30.91
CA ASP A 35 9.89 10.84 -31.41
C ASP A 35 10.77 12.08 -31.29
N GLU A 36 11.19 12.60 -32.45
CA GLU A 36 11.79 13.91 -32.63
C GLU A 36 10.66 14.95 -32.71
N GLY A 37 10.75 16.04 -31.94
CA GLY A 37 9.75 17.11 -31.97
C GLY A 37 10.09 18.31 -31.10
N GLU A 38 10.83 19.25 -31.69
CA GLU A 38 10.84 20.71 -31.50
C GLU A 38 11.15 21.34 -30.12
N LYS A 39 12.27 22.10 -30.12
CA LYS A 39 12.71 23.04 -29.09
C LYS A 39 12.01 24.40 -29.23
N GLY A 40 11.46 24.92 -28.13
CA GLY A 40 11.12 26.33 -27.93
C GLY A 40 11.74 26.86 -26.62
N PRO A 41 12.04 28.18 -26.50
CA PRO A 41 13.18 28.66 -25.74
C PRO A 41 12.90 29.04 -24.28
N GLY A 42 13.91 28.82 -23.43
CA GLY A 42 14.35 29.76 -22.40
C GLY A 42 13.43 30.06 -21.20
N SER A 43 13.61 29.30 -20.12
CA SER A 43 13.63 29.90 -18.78
C SER A 43 14.73 29.25 -17.95
N GLU A 44 15.87 29.94 -17.88
CA GLU A 44 16.93 29.64 -16.91
C GLU A 44 16.53 30.17 -15.53
N GLY A 45 17.01 29.51 -14.48
CA GLY A 45 17.21 30.17 -13.19
C GLY A 45 16.50 29.57 -11.98
N GLY A 46 16.66 28.28 -11.74
CA GLY A 46 16.42 27.70 -10.43
C GLY A 46 16.98 26.30 -10.36
N SER A 47 18.20 26.15 -9.83
CA SER A 47 18.78 24.87 -9.44
C SER A 47 17.93 24.24 -8.33
N GLY A 48 16.77 23.70 -8.71
CA GLY A 48 15.84 23.09 -7.80
C GLY A 48 16.44 21.80 -7.28
N ALA A 49 17.00 21.85 -6.05
CA ALA A 49 17.53 20.68 -5.37
C ALA A 49 16.64 19.45 -5.61
N GLU A 50 17.23 18.42 -6.23
CA GLU A 50 16.55 17.19 -6.56
C GLU A 50 16.28 16.45 -5.24
N TRP A 51 15.02 16.15 -4.95
CA TRP A 51 14.66 15.46 -3.72
C TRP A 51 15.08 13.99 -3.81
N PRO A 52 15.76 13.43 -2.79
CA PRO A 52 16.14 12.03 -2.81
C PRO A 52 14.91 11.14 -2.93
N ARG A 53 15.01 10.11 -3.78
CA ARG A 53 13.90 9.18 -3.99
C ARG A 53 13.54 8.48 -2.68
N ARG A 54 12.29 8.64 -2.29
CA ARG A 54 11.67 8.03 -1.11
C ARG A 54 10.27 7.56 -1.43
N VAL A 55 10.00 6.30 -1.09
CA VAL A 55 8.71 5.65 -1.27
C VAL A 55 7.98 5.61 0.07
N VAL A 56 6.74 6.07 0.09
CA VAL A 56 5.88 6.01 1.29
C VAL A 56 4.62 5.23 0.97
N SER A 57 4.29 4.23 1.78
CA SER A 57 3.09 3.40 1.63
C SER A 57 2.33 3.28 2.96
N GLY A 58 1.02 3.48 2.91
CA GLY A 58 0.13 3.38 4.07
C GLY A 58 -0.89 2.26 3.89
N LEU A 59 -1.09 1.45 4.93
CA LEU A 59 -2.11 0.40 4.95
C LEU A 59 -3.00 0.56 6.19
N GLN A 60 -4.32 0.62 6.01
CA GLN A 60 -5.25 0.69 7.13
C GLN A 60 -5.34 -0.67 7.86
N PRO A 61 -5.30 -0.69 9.21
CA PRO A 61 -5.50 -1.90 10.02
C PRO A 61 -6.98 -2.31 10.03
N THR A 62 -7.42 -2.92 8.94
CA THR A 62 -8.80 -3.39 8.70
C THR A 62 -8.95 -4.90 8.92
N GLY A 63 -8.09 -5.47 9.77
CA GLY A 63 -7.99 -6.92 10.00
C GLY A 63 -7.24 -7.65 8.89
N VAL A 64 -7.45 -8.96 8.82
CA VAL A 64 -6.72 -9.87 7.93
C VAL A 64 -6.75 -9.39 6.48
N LEU A 65 -5.58 -9.39 5.83
CA LEU A 65 -5.46 -9.01 4.42
C LEU A 65 -6.10 -10.06 3.51
N HIS A 66 -6.74 -9.62 2.43
CA HIS A 66 -7.09 -10.50 1.32
C HIS A 66 -6.04 -10.45 0.21
N ILE A 67 -6.11 -11.41 -0.71
CA ILE A 67 -5.15 -11.54 -1.82
C ILE A 67 -5.04 -10.27 -2.68
N GLY A 68 -6.13 -9.52 -2.84
CA GLY A 68 -6.11 -8.20 -3.48
C GLY A 68 -5.17 -7.19 -2.82
N ASN A 69 -5.12 -7.13 -1.49
CA ASN A 69 -4.18 -6.24 -0.80
C ASN A 69 -2.75 -6.81 -0.85
N TYR A 70 -2.63 -8.13 -0.71
CA TYR A 70 -1.34 -8.80 -0.73
C TYR A 70 -0.60 -8.60 -2.05
N PHE A 71 -1.21 -8.96 -3.18
CA PHE A 71 -0.59 -8.80 -4.48
C PHE A 71 -0.53 -7.33 -4.91
N GLY A 72 -1.60 -6.55 -4.68
CA GLY A 72 -1.69 -5.17 -5.16
C GLY A 72 -0.82 -4.16 -4.40
N ALA A 73 -0.48 -4.42 -3.13
CA ALA A 73 0.28 -3.48 -2.31
C ALA A 73 1.47 -4.12 -1.57
N VAL A 74 1.26 -5.23 -0.86
CA VAL A 74 2.30 -5.80 0.02
C VAL A 74 3.46 -6.39 -0.78
N ARG A 75 3.18 -7.23 -1.79
CA ARG A 75 4.21 -7.82 -2.66
C ARG A 75 5.02 -6.75 -3.38
N ARG A 76 4.38 -5.63 -3.76
CA ARG A 76 5.08 -4.46 -4.33
C ARG A 76 6.04 -3.83 -3.32
N CYS A 77 5.62 -3.64 -2.06
CA CYS A 77 6.50 -3.14 -1.02
C CYS A 77 7.73 -4.05 -0.84
N VAL A 78 7.54 -5.37 -0.85
CA VAL A 78 8.64 -6.34 -0.78
C VAL A 78 9.58 -6.21 -1.98
N ARG A 79 9.06 -6.10 -3.21
CA ARG A 79 9.89 -5.89 -4.41
C ARG A 79 10.70 -4.58 -4.36
N LEU A 80 10.09 -3.48 -3.92
CA LEU A 80 10.77 -2.18 -3.78
C LEU A 80 11.88 -2.25 -2.72
N GLN A 81 11.60 -2.91 -1.59
CA GLN A 81 12.61 -3.20 -0.57
C GLN A 81 13.76 -4.04 -1.13
N GLU A 82 13.45 -5.07 -1.94
CA GLU A 82 14.44 -5.94 -2.59
C GLU A 82 15.37 -5.17 -3.52
N GLN A 83 14.82 -4.19 -4.25
CA GLN A 83 15.55 -3.26 -5.11
C GLN A 83 16.39 -2.23 -4.34
N GLY A 84 16.27 -2.15 -3.01
CA GLY A 84 17.02 -1.23 -2.17
C GLY A 84 16.45 0.18 -2.08
N GLU A 85 15.17 0.37 -2.43
CA GLU A 85 14.49 1.67 -2.32
C GLU A 85 14.38 2.13 -0.85
N ASP A 86 14.48 3.45 -0.61
CA ASP A 86 14.18 4.05 0.69
C ASP A 86 12.67 3.99 0.95
N LEU A 87 12.23 2.87 1.54
CA LEU A 87 10.84 2.50 1.72
C LEU A 87 10.37 2.74 3.17
N MET A 88 9.31 3.52 3.31
CA MET A 88 8.59 3.72 4.56
C MET A 88 7.17 3.14 4.44
N ILE A 89 6.86 2.21 5.33
CA ILE A 89 5.56 1.54 5.42
C ILE A 89 4.95 1.91 6.77
N PHE A 90 3.74 2.44 6.75
CA PHE A 90 3.02 2.74 7.97
C PHE A 90 1.66 2.06 8.04
N ILE A 91 1.30 1.64 9.25
CA ILE A 91 -0.04 1.17 9.58
C ILE A 91 -0.89 2.41 9.92
N ALA A 92 -1.84 2.72 9.05
CA ALA A 92 -2.65 3.94 9.03
C ALA A 92 -3.80 3.87 10.05
N ASP A 93 -3.49 3.79 11.34
CA ASP A 93 -4.46 3.65 12.42
C ASP A 93 -5.28 4.93 12.70
N LEU A 94 -4.73 6.13 12.46
CA LEU A 94 -5.52 7.37 12.53
C LEU A 94 -6.59 7.43 11.43
N HIS A 95 -6.28 6.92 10.23
CA HIS A 95 -7.26 6.82 9.14
C HIS A 95 -8.41 5.88 9.48
N SER A 96 -8.16 4.82 10.23
CA SER A 96 -9.23 3.91 10.67
C SER A 96 -10.27 4.59 11.57
N LEU A 97 -9.89 5.66 12.30
CA LEU A 97 -10.79 6.43 13.17
C LEU A 97 -11.72 7.40 12.42
N THR A 98 -11.63 7.46 11.09
CA THR A 98 -12.60 8.20 10.26
C THR A 98 -13.99 7.55 10.24
N THR A 99 -14.09 6.31 10.72
CA THR A 99 -15.33 5.61 11.06
C THR A 99 -15.24 5.08 12.48
N HIS A 100 -16.37 4.63 13.04
CA HIS A 100 -16.38 3.99 14.35
C HIS A 100 -15.51 2.73 14.35
N GLN A 101 -14.70 2.54 15.40
CA GLN A 101 -13.84 1.38 15.61
C GLN A 101 -13.98 0.91 17.06
N ASP A 102 -14.00 -0.40 17.25
CA ASP A 102 -13.78 -0.97 18.57
C ASP A 102 -12.30 -0.84 18.96
N PRO A 103 -11.95 -0.28 20.15
CA PRO A 103 -10.57 -0.05 20.54
C PRO A 103 -9.71 -1.32 20.62
N GLU A 104 -10.27 -2.41 21.15
CA GLU A 104 -9.53 -3.68 21.28
C GLU A 104 -9.30 -4.29 19.90
N GLN A 105 -10.32 -4.28 19.04
CA GLN A 105 -10.23 -4.78 17.68
C GLN A 105 -9.23 -3.97 16.85
N LEU A 106 -9.17 -2.65 17.00
CA LEU A 106 -8.19 -1.81 16.31
C LEU A 106 -6.76 -2.22 16.70
N GLN A 107 -6.48 -2.40 18.00
CA GLN A 107 -5.17 -2.85 18.46
C GLN A 107 -4.81 -4.24 17.92
N GLN A 108 -5.77 -5.18 17.95
CA GLN A 108 -5.58 -6.51 17.37
C GLN A 108 -5.32 -6.44 15.86
N ASN A 109 -6.05 -5.59 15.13
CA ASN A 109 -5.88 -5.41 13.69
C ASN A 109 -4.52 -4.81 13.33
N VAL A 110 -3.97 -3.91 14.16
CA VAL A 110 -2.62 -3.38 13.98
C VAL A 110 -1.58 -4.50 14.10
N LEU A 111 -1.68 -5.35 15.14
CA LEU A 111 -0.77 -6.48 15.32
C LEU A 111 -0.94 -7.52 14.20
N GLU A 112 -2.17 -7.81 13.81
CA GLU A 112 -2.49 -8.74 12.74
C GLU A 112 -1.91 -8.29 11.39
N LEU A 113 -2.09 -7.02 11.04
CA LEU A 113 -1.50 -6.44 9.84
C LEU A 113 0.03 -6.48 9.90
N THR A 114 0.62 -6.17 11.07
CA THR A 114 2.08 -6.26 11.27
C THR A 114 2.58 -7.68 11.01
N ALA A 115 1.92 -8.69 11.58
CA ALA A 115 2.27 -10.10 11.36
C ALA A 115 2.16 -10.48 9.89
N CYS A 116 1.10 -10.05 9.19
CA CYS A 116 0.92 -10.29 7.76
C CYS A 116 2.02 -9.65 6.91
N LEU A 117 2.40 -8.40 7.19
CA LEU A 117 3.45 -7.70 6.45
C LEU A 117 4.82 -8.39 6.62
N LEU A 118 5.18 -8.75 7.85
CA LEU A 118 6.41 -9.48 8.13
C LEU A 118 6.41 -10.88 7.52
N ALA A 119 5.26 -11.56 7.56
CA ALA A 119 5.08 -12.87 6.95
C ALA A 119 5.23 -12.83 5.43
N ALA A 120 4.73 -11.78 4.80
CA ALA A 120 4.82 -11.52 3.36
C ALA A 120 6.24 -11.17 2.88
N GLY A 121 7.18 -10.84 3.78
CA GLY A 121 8.57 -10.54 3.44
C GLY A 121 9.02 -9.10 3.69
N VAL A 122 8.18 -8.25 4.29
CA VAL A 122 8.64 -6.95 4.78
C VAL A 122 9.70 -7.19 5.86
N ASP A 123 10.87 -6.57 5.68
CA ASP A 123 12.02 -6.69 6.57
C ASP A 123 12.24 -5.33 7.25
N PRO A 124 11.97 -5.21 8.58
CA PRO A 124 12.14 -3.98 9.35
C PRO A 124 13.57 -3.47 9.43
N GLU A 125 14.57 -4.25 9.03
CA GLU A 125 15.95 -3.77 8.92
C GLU A 125 16.14 -2.99 7.63
N ARG A 126 15.56 -3.48 6.51
CA ARG A 126 15.68 -2.88 5.17
C ARG A 126 14.72 -1.72 4.95
N SER A 127 13.50 -1.83 5.48
CA SER A 127 12.45 -0.81 5.37
C SER A 127 12.02 -0.29 6.74
N VAL A 128 11.43 0.89 6.80
CA VAL A 128 10.85 1.41 8.05
C VAL A 128 9.40 0.97 8.15
N LEU A 129 9.05 0.16 9.15
CA LEU A 129 7.68 -0.29 9.42
C LEU A 129 7.18 0.20 10.78
N PHE A 130 6.13 1.01 10.82
CA PHE A 130 5.66 1.63 12.06
C PHE A 130 4.14 1.89 12.05
N THR A 131 3.59 2.34 13.18
CA THR A 131 2.18 2.75 13.29
C THR A 131 2.06 4.27 13.15
N GLN A 132 1.11 4.77 12.36
CA GLN A 132 0.95 6.20 12.06
C GLN A 132 0.86 7.05 13.33
N SER A 133 0.00 6.67 14.28
CA SER A 133 -0.18 7.37 15.56
C SER A 133 1.07 7.45 16.44
N SER A 134 2.08 6.60 16.21
CA SER A 134 3.33 6.59 16.98
C SER A 134 4.28 7.75 16.61
N VAL A 135 3.95 8.51 15.57
CA VAL A 135 4.68 9.69 15.08
C VAL A 135 3.72 10.88 15.04
N ALA A 136 3.77 11.74 16.07
CA ALA A 136 2.85 12.88 16.24
C ALA A 136 2.84 13.86 15.04
N ARG A 137 3.97 13.96 14.33
CA ARG A 137 4.18 14.86 13.20
C ARG A 137 3.20 14.66 12.04
N HIS A 138 2.58 13.48 11.93
CA HIS A 138 1.48 13.24 10.99
C HIS A 138 0.30 14.18 11.26
N ALA A 139 -0.17 14.22 12.51
CA ALA A 139 -1.30 15.05 12.92
C ALA A 139 -0.94 16.54 12.92
N GLU A 140 0.25 16.89 13.39
CA GLU A 140 0.70 18.29 13.44
C GLU A 140 0.87 18.87 12.03
N LEU A 141 1.46 18.12 11.09
CA LEU A 141 1.54 18.57 9.71
C LEU A 141 0.16 18.59 9.03
N CYS A 142 -0.71 17.61 9.33
CA CYS A 142 -2.09 17.61 8.83
C CYS A 142 -2.79 18.92 9.18
N TRP A 143 -2.68 19.39 10.43
CA TRP A 143 -3.29 20.65 10.86
C TRP A 143 -2.83 21.84 10.00
N LEU A 144 -1.51 21.97 9.78
CA LEU A 144 -0.96 23.05 8.95
C LEU A 144 -1.47 22.98 7.50
N LEU A 145 -1.53 21.77 6.92
CA LEU A 145 -2.03 21.57 5.56
C LEU A 145 -3.54 21.81 5.45
N THR A 146 -4.31 21.51 6.51
CA THR A 146 -5.76 21.79 6.55
C THR A 146 -6.04 23.27 6.41
N CYS A 147 -5.20 24.15 6.99
CA CYS A 147 -5.32 25.60 6.81
C CYS A 147 -5.06 26.09 5.36
N LEU A 148 -4.62 25.20 4.46
CA LEU A 148 -4.41 25.48 3.02
C LEU A 148 -5.48 24.83 2.13
N ALA A 149 -6.29 23.92 2.68
CA ALA A 149 -7.40 23.31 1.97
C ALA A 149 -8.68 24.14 2.15
N THR A 150 -9.63 23.97 1.23
CA THR A 150 -10.97 24.56 1.37
C THR A 150 -12.02 23.45 1.42
N HIS A 151 -13.10 23.71 2.15
CA HIS A 151 -14.22 22.78 2.26
C HIS A 151 -14.73 22.33 0.88
N ALA A 152 -14.97 23.27 -0.04
CA ALA A 152 -15.50 22.96 -1.37
C ALA A 152 -14.62 21.94 -2.12
N ARG A 153 -13.29 22.08 -2.05
CA ARG A 153 -12.36 21.16 -2.73
C ARG A 153 -12.44 19.75 -2.19
N LEU A 154 -12.56 19.59 -0.87
CA LEU A 154 -12.64 18.28 -0.23
C LEU A 154 -14.04 17.67 -0.40
N ALA A 155 -15.09 18.47 -0.29
CA ALA A 155 -16.48 18.02 -0.39
C ALA A 155 -16.88 17.57 -1.81
N HIS A 156 -16.13 17.99 -2.84
CA HIS A 156 -16.35 17.55 -4.21
C HIS A 156 -15.69 16.22 -4.57
N LEU A 157 -14.85 15.66 -3.70
CA LEU A 157 -14.19 14.37 -3.95
C LEU A 157 -15.24 13.24 -4.06
N PRO A 158 -15.22 12.43 -5.14
CA PRO A 158 -16.14 11.31 -5.33
C PRO A 158 -16.18 10.35 -4.13
N GLN A 159 -15.02 9.95 -3.59
CA GLN A 159 -14.91 9.02 -2.47
C GLN A 159 -15.57 9.59 -1.20
N TYR A 160 -15.49 10.90 -0.99
CA TYR A 160 -16.20 11.56 0.12
C TYR A 160 -17.71 11.49 -0.11
N LYS A 161 -18.19 11.87 -1.30
CA LYS A 161 -19.63 11.84 -1.65
C LYS A 161 -20.23 10.45 -1.52
N GLU A 162 -19.55 9.44 -2.06
CA GLU A 162 -19.99 8.04 -2.02
C GLU A 162 -20.11 7.53 -0.58
N LYS A 163 -19.10 7.77 0.26
CA LYS A 163 -19.12 7.32 1.66
C LYS A 163 -20.12 8.13 2.50
N ALA A 164 -20.14 9.45 2.35
CA ALA A 164 -21.05 10.34 3.07
C ALA A 164 -22.52 10.00 2.80
N ALA A 165 -22.87 9.63 1.56
CA ALA A 165 -24.23 9.23 1.20
C ALA A 165 -24.74 7.98 1.95
N THR A 166 -23.84 7.15 2.49
CA THR A 166 -24.19 5.94 3.25
C THR A 166 -24.31 6.17 4.76
N MET A 167 -24.00 7.39 5.23
CA MET A 167 -23.93 7.72 6.65
C MET A 167 -25.01 8.75 7.04
N LYS A 168 -25.65 8.54 8.19
CA LYS A 168 -26.61 9.52 8.75
C LYS A 168 -25.88 10.77 9.28
N GLU A 169 -24.77 10.55 9.97
CA GLU A 169 -23.90 11.58 10.50
C GLU A 169 -22.51 11.37 9.91
N VAL A 170 -22.03 12.37 9.18
CA VAL A 170 -20.77 12.28 8.45
C VAL A 170 -19.66 12.86 9.32
N PRO A 171 -18.67 12.07 9.77
CA PRO A 171 -17.58 12.58 10.59
C PRO A 171 -16.71 13.57 9.81
N LEU A 172 -16.27 14.66 10.45
CA LEU A 172 -15.37 15.63 9.82
C LEU A 172 -14.04 14.98 9.40
N GLY A 173 -13.59 13.95 10.12
CA GLY A 173 -12.43 13.15 9.74
C GLY A 173 -12.55 12.53 8.34
N LEU A 174 -13.76 12.15 7.91
CA LEU A 174 -14.01 11.62 6.57
C LEU A 174 -13.82 12.69 5.48
N LEU A 175 -14.06 13.95 5.78
CA LEU A 175 -13.77 15.05 4.85
C LEU A 175 -12.26 15.36 4.81
N LEU A 176 -11.59 15.30 5.96
CA LEU A 176 -10.20 15.73 6.12
C LEU A 176 -9.15 14.66 5.84
N TYR A 177 -9.52 13.36 5.78
CA TYR A 177 -8.53 12.29 5.60
C TYR A 177 -7.64 12.44 4.35
N PRO A 178 -8.06 13.04 3.21
CA PRO A 178 -7.15 13.26 2.09
C PRO A 178 -6.02 14.25 2.43
N VAL A 179 -6.25 15.19 3.35
CA VAL A 179 -5.23 16.10 3.88
C VAL A 179 -4.30 15.37 4.83
N LEU A 180 -4.83 14.49 5.68
CA LEU A 180 -4.01 13.60 6.51
C LEU A 180 -3.13 12.69 5.64
N GLN A 181 -3.69 12.12 4.58
CA GLN A 181 -2.94 11.30 3.61
C GLN A 181 -1.82 12.11 2.94
N ALA A 182 -2.06 13.39 2.61
CA ALA A 182 -1.00 14.27 2.13
C ALA A 182 0.09 14.47 3.21
N ALA A 183 -0.30 14.75 4.46
CA ALA A 183 0.65 14.89 5.56
C ALA A 183 1.49 13.61 5.76
N ASP A 184 0.87 12.43 5.67
CA ASP A 184 1.56 11.15 5.83
C ASP A 184 2.70 10.94 4.84
N VAL A 185 2.53 11.42 3.61
CA VAL A 185 3.55 11.33 2.55
C VAL A 185 4.58 12.45 2.73
N LEU A 186 4.12 13.68 2.95
CA LEU A 186 4.96 14.88 2.92
C LEU A 186 5.83 15.02 4.17
N VAL A 187 5.40 14.52 5.33
CA VAL A 187 6.17 14.59 6.58
C VAL A 187 7.50 13.84 6.49
N TYR A 188 7.63 12.91 5.54
CA TYR A 188 8.89 12.23 5.27
C TYR A 188 9.61 12.75 4.04
N GLY A 189 9.10 13.78 3.36
CA GLY A 189 9.59 14.16 2.03
C GLY A 189 9.36 13.03 1.01
N GLY A 190 8.22 12.35 1.09
CA GLY A 190 7.87 11.26 0.18
C GLY A 190 7.74 11.75 -1.26
N THR A 191 8.51 11.15 -2.16
CA THR A 191 8.53 11.49 -3.60
C THR A 191 7.65 10.55 -4.42
N HIS A 192 7.45 9.32 -3.96
CA HIS A 192 6.74 8.28 -4.67
C HIS A 192 5.79 7.55 -3.71
N VAL A 193 4.60 7.21 -4.20
CA VAL A 193 3.56 6.53 -3.39
C VAL A 193 2.97 5.39 -4.20
N PRO A 194 3.13 4.12 -3.75
CA PRO A 194 2.45 2.99 -4.35
C PRO A 194 0.95 3.12 -4.08
N VAL A 195 0.15 3.27 -5.13
CA VAL A 195 -1.29 3.46 -5.02
C VAL A 195 -2.05 2.69 -6.10
N GLY A 196 -3.29 2.33 -5.78
CA GLY A 196 -4.26 1.92 -6.79
C GLY A 196 -4.83 3.13 -7.53
N ALA A 197 -5.45 2.90 -8.69
CA ALA A 197 -6.10 3.95 -9.48
C ALA A 197 -7.14 4.76 -8.67
N ASP A 198 -7.80 4.12 -7.70
CA ASP A 198 -8.82 4.73 -6.83
C ASP A 198 -8.28 5.83 -5.90
N GLN A 199 -6.96 5.90 -5.69
CA GLN A 199 -6.31 6.85 -4.79
C GLN A 199 -5.61 8.01 -5.54
N LEU A 200 -5.65 8.01 -6.89
CA LEU A 200 -4.99 9.05 -7.69
C LEU A 200 -5.52 10.47 -7.37
N GLN A 201 -6.82 10.59 -7.12
CA GLN A 201 -7.43 11.87 -6.74
C GLN A 201 -6.89 12.39 -5.39
N HIS A 202 -6.60 11.52 -4.43
CA HIS A 202 -6.00 11.95 -3.16
C HIS A 202 -4.55 12.40 -3.33
N LEU A 203 -3.78 11.80 -4.25
CA LEU A 203 -2.45 12.30 -4.62
C LEU A 203 -2.51 13.67 -5.34
N GLN A 204 -3.57 13.94 -6.09
CA GLN A 204 -3.80 15.27 -6.66
C GLN A 204 -4.03 16.32 -5.56
N VAL A 205 -4.76 15.98 -4.48
CA VAL A 205 -4.91 16.83 -3.30
C VAL A 205 -3.54 17.15 -2.69
N ALA A 206 -2.69 16.14 -2.47
CA ALA A 206 -1.33 16.34 -1.96
C ALA A 206 -0.50 17.27 -2.86
N SER A 207 -0.50 17.02 -4.18
CA SER A 207 0.23 17.84 -5.15
C SER A 207 -0.21 19.31 -5.13
N GLN A 208 -1.50 19.54 -4.97
CA GLN A 208 -2.07 20.87 -4.94
C GLN A 208 -1.84 21.58 -3.60
N LEU A 209 -1.81 20.85 -2.48
CA LEU A 209 -1.35 21.36 -1.18
C LEU A 209 0.13 21.78 -1.26
N VAL A 210 0.99 20.97 -1.88
CA VAL A 210 2.42 21.30 -2.10
C VAL A 210 2.57 22.61 -2.90
N ARG A 211 1.80 22.76 -4.00
CA ARG A 211 1.82 24.00 -4.80
C ARG A 211 1.35 25.21 -4.00
N THR A 212 0.27 25.06 -3.24
CA THR A 212 -0.32 26.14 -2.43
C THR A 212 0.64 26.57 -1.32
N PHE A 213 1.25 25.60 -0.63
CA PHE A 213 2.28 25.85 0.38
C PHE A 213 3.46 26.58 -0.25
N SER A 214 3.97 26.08 -1.38
CA SER A 214 5.14 26.64 -2.05
C SER A 214 4.94 28.09 -2.48
N HIS A 215 3.76 28.43 -2.98
CA HIS A 215 3.41 29.80 -3.33
C HIS A 215 3.34 30.74 -2.12
N ARG A 216 2.89 30.24 -0.96
CA ARG A 216 2.65 31.07 0.22
C ARG A 216 3.89 31.23 1.12
N TYR A 217 4.67 30.17 1.27
CA TYR A 217 5.76 30.11 2.25
C TYR A 217 7.12 29.71 1.65
N GLY A 218 7.17 29.33 0.37
CA GLY A 218 8.37 28.80 -0.28
C GLY A 218 8.44 27.26 -0.30
N ARG A 219 9.42 26.71 -1.03
CA ARG A 219 9.53 25.26 -1.27
C ARG A 219 9.93 24.51 0.01
N ALA A 220 9.05 23.64 0.50
CA ALA A 220 9.32 22.75 1.65
C ALA A 220 9.23 21.25 1.33
N PHE A 221 8.56 20.88 0.23
CA PHE A 221 8.20 19.51 -0.08
C PHE A 221 8.47 19.13 -1.54
N PRO A 222 8.73 17.83 -1.82
CA PRO A 222 8.55 17.27 -3.15
C PRO A 222 7.07 17.18 -3.53
N THR A 223 6.78 17.15 -4.84
CA THR A 223 5.46 16.75 -5.35
C THR A 223 5.42 15.22 -5.48
N PRO A 224 4.58 14.50 -4.73
CA PRO A 224 4.53 13.04 -4.78
C PRO A 224 4.03 12.50 -6.11
N ARG A 225 4.63 11.42 -6.62
CA ARG A 225 4.25 10.73 -7.86
C ARG A 225 3.67 9.34 -7.56
N PRO A 226 2.65 8.89 -8.29
CA PRO A 226 2.12 7.53 -8.11
C PRO A 226 3.09 6.47 -8.65
N ILE A 227 3.19 5.35 -7.95
CA ILE A 227 3.70 4.07 -8.51
C ILE A 227 2.48 3.18 -8.75
N LEU A 228 2.10 3.08 -10.02
CA LEU A 228 0.96 2.27 -10.46
C LEU A 228 1.37 0.81 -10.68
N ALA A 229 0.37 -0.08 -10.66
CA ALA A 229 0.55 -1.47 -11.07
C ALA A 229 0.54 -1.56 -12.60
N ASP A 230 1.44 -2.37 -13.14
CA ASP A 230 1.49 -2.76 -14.55
C ASP A 230 1.14 -4.26 -14.75
N ASP A 231 1.21 -5.06 -13.68
CA ASP A 231 0.98 -6.51 -13.65
C ASP A 231 -0.49 -6.93 -13.41
N GLY A 232 -1.42 -5.98 -13.35
CA GLY A 232 -2.84 -6.24 -13.08
C GLY A 232 -3.17 -6.60 -11.62
N SER A 233 -2.19 -6.57 -10.71
CA SER A 233 -2.36 -6.89 -9.28
C SER A 233 -3.33 -5.94 -8.55
N ASP A 234 -3.52 -4.73 -9.04
CA ASP A 234 -4.46 -3.72 -8.51
C ASP A 234 -5.92 -3.96 -8.94
N ARG A 235 -6.15 -4.90 -9.87
CA ARG A 235 -7.44 -5.19 -10.50
C ARG A 235 -8.08 -6.50 -10.04
N LEU A 236 -7.57 -7.14 -8.98
CA LEU A 236 -8.18 -8.36 -8.45
C LEU A 236 -9.63 -8.11 -8.02
N ARG A 237 -10.54 -8.86 -8.63
CA ARG A 237 -11.98 -8.69 -8.53
C ARG A 237 -12.61 -9.65 -7.53
N SER A 238 -13.82 -9.33 -7.08
CA SER A 238 -14.59 -10.23 -6.23
C SER A 238 -14.86 -11.54 -6.96
N LEU A 239 -14.71 -12.66 -6.25
CA LEU A 239 -15.02 -13.99 -6.77
C LEU A 239 -16.52 -14.20 -7.00
N ARG A 240 -17.36 -13.36 -6.39
CA ARG A 240 -18.83 -13.47 -6.46
C ARG A 240 -19.45 -12.43 -7.38
N ASP A 241 -18.78 -11.29 -7.54
CA ASP A 241 -19.17 -10.23 -8.47
C ASP A 241 -17.93 -9.71 -9.20
N PRO A 242 -17.58 -10.30 -10.37
CA PRO A 242 -16.42 -9.90 -11.15
C PRO A 242 -16.51 -8.48 -11.73
N THR A 243 -17.57 -7.71 -11.49
CA THR A 243 -17.60 -6.28 -11.86
C THR A 243 -17.01 -5.40 -10.76
N LYS A 244 -16.92 -5.90 -9.53
CA LYS A 244 -16.44 -5.17 -8.37
C LYS A 244 -15.03 -5.60 -7.96
N LYS A 245 -14.26 -4.64 -7.43
CA LYS A 245 -12.97 -4.91 -6.79
C LYS A 245 -13.19 -5.80 -5.56
N MET A 246 -12.25 -6.69 -5.29
CA MET A 246 -12.26 -7.46 -4.03
C MET A 246 -12.17 -6.49 -2.84
N SER A 247 -13.11 -6.60 -1.91
CA SER A 247 -13.20 -5.71 -0.74
C SER A 247 -13.35 -6.51 0.56
N LYS A 248 -12.74 -6.00 1.63
CA LYS A 248 -12.93 -6.50 3.00
C LYS A 248 -14.33 -6.27 3.54
N SER A 249 -14.99 -5.19 3.11
CA SER A 249 -16.31 -4.78 3.58
C SER A 249 -17.47 -5.51 2.90
N ASP A 250 -17.18 -6.39 1.93
CA ASP A 250 -18.20 -7.22 1.29
C ASP A 250 -18.79 -8.20 2.31
N THR A 251 -20.12 -8.26 2.38
CA THR A 251 -20.86 -9.10 3.33
C THR A 251 -20.74 -10.58 3.01
N ASP A 252 -20.49 -10.96 1.76
CA ASP A 252 -20.23 -12.36 1.39
C ASP A 252 -18.74 -12.68 1.61
N PRO A 253 -18.36 -13.50 2.60
CA PRO A 253 -16.97 -13.89 2.82
C PRO A 253 -16.39 -14.70 1.65
N LYS A 254 -17.22 -15.25 0.75
CA LYS A 254 -16.78 -15.97 -0.45
C LYS A 254 -16.37 -15.03 -1.58
N SER A 255 -16.64 -13.74 -1.47
CA SER A 255 -16.17 -12.71 -2.43
C SER A 255 -14.64 -12.58 -2.47
N ARG A 256 -13.96 -12.98 -1.39
CA ARG A 256 -12.54 -12.72 -1.16
C ARG A 256 -11.81 -13.92 -0.57
N ILE A 257 -10.52 -14.00 -0.83
CA ILE A 257 -9.62 -14.96 -0.20
C ILE A 257 -8.73 -14.21 0.78
N LEU A 258 -8.75 -14.64 2.05
CA LEU A 258 -7.90 -14.10 3.09
C LEU A 258 -6.54 -14.81 3.08
N LEU A 259 -5.48 -14.11 3.50
CA LEU A 259 -4.15 -14.72 3.65
C LEU A 259 -4.09 -15.84 4.70
N THR A 260 -5.11 -15.93 5.55
CA THR A 260 -5.26 -16.95 6.59
C THR A 260 -6.19 -18.08 6.20
N ASP A 261 -6.83 -18.01 5.04
CA ASP A 261 -7.71 -19.10 4.61
C ASP A 261 -6.88 -20.38 4.48
N SER A 262 -7.41 -21.50 5.01
CA SER A 262 -6.81 -22.82 4.81
C SER A 262 -6.92 -23.23 3.34
N ASP A 263 -6.16 -24.23 2.93
CA ASP A 263 -6.16 -24.69 1.54
C ASP A 263 -7.54 -25.17 1.11
N GLU A 264 -8.30 -25.81 2.01
CA GLU A 264 -9.68 -26.25 1.77
C GLU A 264 -10.64 -25.06 1.63
N VAL A 265 -10.42 -23.98 2.38
CA VAL A 265 -11.25 -22.76 2.27
C VAL A 265 -10.96 -22.05 0.95
N ILE A 266 -9.68 -21.93 0.57
CA ILE A 266 -9.27 -21.38 -0.73
C ILE A 266 -9.92 -22.18 -1.86
N GLU A 267 -9.82 -23.51 -1.83
CA GLU A 267 -10.43 -24.39 -2.84
C GLU A 267 -11.94 -24.19 -2.92
N LYS A 268 -12.64 -24.19 -1.78
CA LYS A 268 -14.10 -24.00 -1.74
C LYS A 268 -14.52 -22.64 -2.30
N LYS A 269 -13.77 -21.57 -2.02
CA LYS A 269 -14.06 -20.21 -2.52
C LYS A 269 -13.80 -20.09 -4.02
N ILE A 270 -12.65 -20.55 -4.50
CA ILE A 270 -12.33 -20.54 -5.93
C ILE A 270 -13.29 -21.42 -6.73
N LYS A 271 -13.64 -22.61 -6.23
CA LYS A 271 -14.63 -23.49 -6.85
C LYS A 271 -15.99 -22.80 -7.06
N LYS A 272 -16.37 -21.91 -6.13
CA LYS A 272 -17.61 -21.11 -6.19
C LYS A 272 -17.43 -19.75 -6.87
N ALA A 273 -16.27 -19.44 -7.42
CA ALA A 273 -16.06 -18.20 -8.16
C ALA A 273 -17.00 -18.16 -9.38
N VAL A 274 -17.60 -17.00 -9.63
CA VAL A 274 -18.49 -16.77 -10.77
C VAL A 274 -17.67 -16.72 -12.06
N THR A 275 -18.09 -17.50 -13.04
CA THR A 275 -17.56 -17.55 -14.41
C THR A 275 -18.72 -17.54 -15.39
N ASP A 276 -18.44 -17.41 -16.68
CA ASP A 276 -19.42 -17.58 -17.75
C ASP A 276 -19.68 -19.06 -18.08
N PHE A 277 -20.54 -19.30 -19.08
CA PHE A 277 -20.93 -20.62 -19.56
C PHE A 277 -19.96 -21.20 -20.61
N THR A 278 -18.94 -20.45 -21.02
CA THR A 278 -17.98 -20.90 -22.02
C THR A 278 -16.93 -21.79 -21.33
N PRO A 279 -16.78 -23.06 -21.76
CA PRO A 279 -15.95 -24.02 -21.03
C PRO A 279 -14.44 -23.75 -21.19
N GLN A 280 -14.01 -23.11 -22.28
CA GLN A 280 -12.59 -22.82 -22.51
C GLN A 280 -12.08 -21.73 -21.57
N VAL A 281 -10.82 -21.82 -21.17
CA VAL A 281 -10.11 -20.78 -20.42
C VAL A 281 -9.49 -19.80 -21.40
N THR A 282 -9.94 -18.55 -21.41
CA THR A 282 -9.33 -17.46 -22.18
C THR A 282 -9.17 -16.23 -21.31
N PHE A 283 -8.25 -15.35 -21.68
CA PHE A 283 -8.04 -14.08 -21.00
C PHE A 283 -8.69 -12.93 -21.79
N ASP A 284 -9.88 -12.54 -21.37
CA ASP A 284 -10.62 -11.39 -21.88
C ASP A 284 -11.26 -10.64 -20.68
N PRO A 285 -10.60 -9.62 -20.11
CA PRO A 285 -11.09 -8.91 -18.94
C PRO A 285 -12.37 -8.10 -19.17
N GLU A 286 -12.74 -7.81 -20.42
CA GLU A 286 -13.91 -7.01 -20.77
C GLU A 286 -15.15 -7.89 -20.89
N THR A 287 -15.07 -8.96 -21.68
CA THR A 287 -16.23 -9.83 -21.94
C THR A 287 -16.31 -11.02 -20.97
N ARG A 288 -15.17 -11.48 -20.43
CA ARG A 288 -15.09 -12.64 -19.52
C ARG A 288 -14.41 -12.30 -18.19
N PRO A 289 -14.88 -11.27 -17.45
CA PRO A 289 -14.18 -10.76 -16.27
C PRO A 289 -13.97 -11.80 -15.16
N GLY A 290 -14.88 -12.77 -15.01
CA GLY A 290 -14.76 -13.84 -14.02
C GLY A 290 -13.62 -14.83 -14.32
N VAL A 291 -13.53 -15.29 -15.57
CA VAL A 291 -12.46 -16.20 -16.01
C VAL A 291 -11.11 -15.47 -16.02
N SER A 292 -11.09 -14.25 -16.53
CA SER A 292 -9.88 -13.42 -16.56
C SER A 292 -9.35 -13.10 -15.16
N ASN A 293 -10.24 -12.88 -14.17
CA ASN A 293 -9.81 -12.73 -12.78
C ASN A 293 -9.13 -14.00 -12.23
N LEU A 294 -9.62 -15.19 -12.59
CA LEU A 294 -8.96 -16.46 -12.20
C LEU A 294 -7.59 -16.63 -12.86
N VAL A 295 -7.48 -16.26 -14.15
CA VAL A 295 -6.19 -16.23 -14.86
C VAL A 295 -5.23 -15.28 -14.15
N THR A 296 -5.65 -14.05 -13.84
CA THR A 296 -4.82 -13.09 -13.10
C THR A 296 -4.39 -13.63 -11.73
N ILE A 297 -5.27 -14.29 -10.98
CA ILE A 297 -4.90 -14.92 -9.71
C ILE A 297 -3.82 -15.98 -9.90
N HIS A 298 -3.93 -16.81 -10.95
CA HIS A 298 -2.95 -17.85 -11.25
C HIS A 298 -1.60 -17.26 -11.67
N CYS A 299 -1.60 -16.26 -12.56
CA CYS A 299 -0.42 -15.48 -12.93
C CYS A 299 0.30 -14.93 -11.69
N LEU A 300 -0.43 -14.32 -10.76
CA LEU A 300 0.14 -13.75 -9.54
C LEU A 300 0.65 -14.80 -8.55
N ALA A 301 0.04 -15.98 -8.52
CA ALA A 301 0.43 -17.07 -7.63
C ALA A 301 1.72 -17.76 -8.08
N ASP A 302 1.86 -18.02 -9.38
CA ASP A 302 3.01 -18.75 -9.94
C ASP A 302 4.03 -17.83 -10.67
N ASP A 303 3.82 -16.51 -10.67
CA ASP A 303 4.66 -15.49 -11.31
C ASP A 303 4.81 -15.68 -12.84
N LYS A 304 3.67 -15.92 -13.51
CA LYS A 304 3.57 -16.20 -14.95
C LYS A 304 2.76 -15.16 -15.70
N LEU A 305 2.97 -15.07 -17.01
CA LEU A 305 2.17 -14.23 -17.91
C LEU A 305 0.80 -14.88 -18.23
N PRO A 306 -0.22 -14.07 -18.57
CA PRO A 306 -1.54 -14.59 -18.96
C PRO A 306 -1.48 -15.60 -20.10
N GLU A 307 -0.62 -15.39 -21.09
CA GLU A 307 -0.46 -16.26 -22.26
C GLU A 307 0.03 -17.66 -21.85
N GLU A 308 1.03 -17.72 -20.97
CA GLU A 308 1.59 -18.98 -20.46
C GLU A 308 0.54 -19.77 -19.69
N VAL A 309 -0.19 -19.08 -18.80
CA VAL A 309 -1.22 -19.70 -17.97
C VAL A 309 -2.42 -20.19 -18.79
N VAL A 310 -2.81 -19.46 -19.84
CA VAL A 310 -3.89 -19.87 -20.74
C VAL A 310 -3.46 -21.08 -21.57
N GLN A 311 -2.21 -21.12 -22.03
CA GLN A 311 -1.65 -22.26 -22.76
C GLN A 311 -1.60 -23.53 -21.87
N GLU A 312 -1.17 -23.40 -20.61
CA GLU A 312 -1.18 -24.51 -19.64
C GLU A 312 -2.60 -25.01 -19.31
N ALA A 313 -3.61 -24.15 -19.52
CA ALA A 313 -5.01 -24.49 -19.31
C ALA A 313 -5.69 -25.09 -20.55
N GLU A 314 -4.97 -25.28 -21.66
CA GLU A 314 -5.51 -25.83 -22.88
C GLU A 314 -6.09 -27.24 -22.65
N GLY A 315 -7.29 -27.49 -23.19
CA GLY A 315 -8.02 -28.74 -22.96
C GLY A 315 -8.73 -28.85 -21.60
N LEU A 316 -8.54 -27.91 -20.67
CA LEU A 316 -9.28 -27.87 -19.41
C LEU A 316 -10.59 -27.09 -19.55
N SER A 317 -11.64 -27.60 -18.90
CA SER A 317 -12.84 -26.81 -18.62
C SER A 317 -12.57 -25.76 -17.53
N THR A 318 -13.33 -24.66 -17.52
CA THR A 318 -13.27 -23.64 -16.44
C THR A 318 -13.43 -24.24 -15.04
N ALA A 319 -14.23 -25.31 -14.89
CA ALA A 319 -14.41 -26.02 -13.63
C ALA A 319 -13.16 -26.80 -13.19
N GLN A 320 -12.45 -27.44 -14.13
CA GLN A 320 -11.16 -28.08 -13.85
C GLN A 320 -10.09 -27.02 -13.57
N TYR A 321 -10.07 -25.95 -14.35
CA TYR A 321 -9.13 -24.84 -14.18
C TYR A 321 -9.22 -24.17 -12.82
N LYS A 322 -10.43 -23.99 -12.27
CA LYS A 322 -10.62 -23.52 -10.88
C LYS A 322 -9.83 -24.33 -9.85
N ARG A 323 -9.68 -25.65 -10.04
CA ARG A 323 -8.87 -26.50 -9.14
C ARG A 323 -7.37 -26.19 -9.27
N VAL A 324 -6.90 -25.95 -10.49
CA VAL A 324 -5.50 -25.55 -10.75
C VAL A 324 -5.20 -24.22 -10.06
N VAL A 325 -6.06 -23.22 -10.26
CA VAL A 325 -5.92 -21.89 -9.64
C VAL A 325 -5.93 -21.98 -8.11
N ALA A 326 -6.84 -22.79 -7.54
CA ALA A 326 -6.91 -23.00 -6.10
C ALA A 326 -5.62 -23.61 -5.54
N ALA A 327 -5.10 -24.65 -6.21
CA ALA A 327 -3.86 -25.30 -5.80
C ALA A 327 -2.65 -24.36 -5.92
N ALA A 328 -2.54 -23.59 -7.01
CA ALA A 328 -1.48 -22.60 -7.20
C ALA A 328 -1.50 -21.54 -6.10
N LEU A 329 -2.68 -20.96 -5.84
CA LEU A 329 -2.83 -19.95 -4.81
C LEU A 329 -2.55 -20.51 -3.40
N ALA A 330 -3.05 -21.71 -3.09
CA ALA A 330 -2.79 -22.38 -1.81
C ALA A 330 -1.28 -22.58 -1.58
N ARG A 331 -0.55 -23.10 -2.59
CA ARG A 331 0.91 -23.24 -2.52
C ARG A 331 1.62 -21.90 -2.29
N ALA A 332 1.20 -20.86 -3.02
CA ALA A 332 1.81 -19.53 -2.92
C ALA A 332 1.58 -18.89 -1.53
N LEU A 333 0.40 -19.11 -0.93
CA LEU A 333 0.05 -18.54 0.37
C LEU A 333 0.51 -19.37 1.58
N ALA A 334 0.73 -20.68 1.43
CA ALA A 334 1.16 -21.57 2.50
C ALA A 334 2.36 -21.06 3.33
N PRO A 335 3.49 -20.62 2.73
CA PRO A 335 4.62 -20.11 3.52
C PRO A 335 4.28 -18.82 4.27
N VAL A 336 3.51 -17.93 3.65
CA VAL A 336 3.06 -16.67 4.27
C VAL A 336 2.13 -16.97 5.45
N ARG A 337 1.16 -17.86 5.27
CA ARG A 337 0.21 -18.27 6.31
C ARG A 337 0.92 -18.89 7.51
N ALA A 338 1.82 -19.85 7.27
CA ALA A 338 2.59 -20.50 8.34
C ALA A 338 3.46 -19.50 9.11
N LYS A 339 4.10 -18.55 8.42
CA LYS A 339 4.90 -17.50 9.08
C LYS A 339 4.03 -16.53 9.88
N ALA A 340 2.87 -16.14 9.35
CA ALA A 340 1.93 -15.27 10.03
C ALA A 340 1.42 -15.91 11.34
N GLU A 341 1.06 -17.19 11.31
CA GLU A 341 0.63 -17.93 12.51
C GLU A 341 1.71 -17.94 13.61
N ARG A 342 2.97 -18.21 13.24
CA ARG A 342 4.10 -18.16 14.19
C ARG A 342 4.30 -16.77 14.78
N LEU A 343 4.11 -15.72 13.99
CA LEU A 343 4.24 -14.32 14.42
C LEU A 343 3.10 -13.87 15.34
N ARG A 344 1.86 -14.33 15.08
CA ARG A 344 0.69 -14.05 15.94
C ARG A 344 0.88 -14.54 17.37
N ALA A 345 1.57 -15.68 17.54
CA ALA A 345 1.92 -16.21 18.85
C ALA A 345 2.94 -15.34 19.62
N ARG A 346 3.46 -14.27 19.02
CA ARG A 346 4.51 -13.39 19.59
C ARG A 346 4.10 -11.91 19.52
N PRO A 347 2.99 -11.49 20.16
CA PRO A 347 2.49 -10.12 20.07
C PRO A 347 3.49 -9.06 20.56
N GLN A 348 4.33 -9.41 21.54
CA GLN A 348 5.36 -8.49 22.03
C GLN A 348 6.43 -8.18 20.99
N LEU A 349 6.85 -9.19 20.21
CA LEU A 349 7.78 -9.00 19.10
C LEU A 349 7.23 -8.01 18.07
N LEU A 350 5.94 -8.14 17.73
CA LEU A 350 5.27 -7.24 16.79
C LEU A 350 5.25 -5.79 17.30
N ARG A 351 4.96 -5.59 18.59
CA ARG A 351 5.03 -4.25 19.21
C ARG A 351 6.45 -3.68 19.20
N ASP A 352 7.45 -4.52 19.45
CA ASP A 352 8.85 -4.09 19.46
C ASP A 352 9.33 -3.69 18.07
N VAL A 353 8.92 -4.42 17.02
CA VAL A 353 9.15 -4.05 15.61
C VAL A 353 8.55 -2.68 15.31
N LEU A 354 7.27 -2.46 15.65
CA LEU A 354 6.61 -1.17 15.40
C LEU A 354 7.26 -0.03 16.18
N ARG A 355 7.68 -0.27 17.42
CA ARG A 355 8.39 0.73 18.25
C ARG A 355 9.74 1.08 17.64
N HIS A 356 10.47 0.08 17.13
CA HIS A 356 11.73 0.27 16.45
C HIS A 356 11.57 1.10 15.17
N GLY A 357 10.59 0.76 14.32
CA GLY A 357 10.31 1.54 13.12
C GLY A 357 9.88 2.97 13.42
N ALA A 358 9.07 3.19 14.47
CA ALA A 358 8.70 4.54 14.90
C ALA A 358 9.92 5.37 15.32
N ALA A 359 10.87 4.77 16.04
CA ALA A 359 12.12 5.43 16.42
C ALA A 359 12.97 5.81 15.20
N ARG A 360 12.92 5.03 14.11
CA ARG A 360 13.57 5.36 12.82
C ARG A 360 12.83 6.42 12.01
N ALA A 361 11.49 6.45 12.09
CA ALA A 361 10.65 7.40 11.37
C ALA A 361 10.73 8.82 11.95
N ARG A 362 10.71 8.94 13.29
CA ARG A 362 10.63 10.24 14.00
C ARG A 362 11.66 11.27 13.57
N PRO A 363 12.99 10.99 13.52
CA PRO A 363 13.97 12.00 13.16
C PRO A 363 13.75 12.59 11.76
N ARG A 364 13.28 11.77 10.81
CA ARG A 364 12.96 12.23 9.45
C ARG A 364 11.72 13.13 9.45
N ALA A 365 10.69 12.73 10.19
CA ALA A 365 9.46 13.49 10.34
C ALA A 365 9.70 14.84 11.03
N ASP A 366 10.47 14.83 12.12
CA ASP A 366 10.86 16.01 12.86
C ASP A 366 11.63 16.97 11.94
N ALA A 367 12.66 16.50 11.24
CA ALA A 367 13.45 17.36 10.36
C ALA A 367 12.63 18.07 9.27
N VAL A 368 11.62 17.41 8.69
CA VAL A 368 10.71 18.06 7.73
C VAL A 368 9.80 19.06 8.42
N TYR A 369 9.20 18.67 9.54
CA TYR A 369 8.27 19.52 10.28
C TYR A 369 8.95 20.78 10.81
N GLU A 370 10.19 20.69 11.31
CA GLU A 370 10.96 21.83 11.79
C GLU A 370 11.11 22.91 10.71
N ARG A 371 11.53 22.51 9.49
CA ARG A 371 11.62 23.43 8.36
C ARG A 371 10.26 24.05 8.02
N VAL A 372 9.20 23.25 8.02
CA VAL A 372 7.84 23.72 7.74
C VAL A 372 7.39 24.73 8.81
N ALA A 373 7.62 24.42 10.09
CA ALA A 373 7.25 25.24 11.24
C ALA A 373 7.95 26.61 11.20
N GLU A 374 9.22 26.65 10.81
CA GLU A 374 9.96 27.91 10.58
C GLU A 374 9.36 28.72 9.41
N LEU A 375 9.02 28.07 8.30
CA LEU A 375 8.46 28.74 7.12
C LEU A 375 7.07 29.33 7.38
N VAL A 376 6.26 28.69 8.22
CA VAL A 376 4.93 29.19 8.61
C VAL A 376 4.97 30.13 9.83
N GLY A 377 6.14 30.35 10.43
CA GLY A 377 6.33 31.29 11.54
C GLY A 377 5.99 30.76 12.93
N LEU A 378 5.85 29.44 13.11
CA LEU A 378 5.64 28.82 14.43
C LEU A 378 6.94 28.65 15.23
N ARG A 379 8.09 28.75 14.56
CA ARG A 379 9.41 28.76 15.19
C ARG A 379 10.24 29.91 14.65
N ALA A 380 11.08 30.49 15.51
CA ALA A 380 12.05 31.48 15.08
C ALA A 380 13.05 30.79 14.14
N ARG A 381 13.34 31.40 12.98
CA ARG A 381 14.47 30.97 12.15
C ARG A 381 15.73 31.07 13.00
N ALA A 382 16.56 30.03 12.99
CA ALA A 382 17.89 30.13 13.55
C ALA A 382 18.59 31.31 12.87
N ARG A 383 18.84 32.39 13.61
CA ARG A 383 19.66 33.49 13.10
C ARG A 383 21.04 32.90 12.87
N GLU A 384 21.50 32.92 11.62
CA GLU A 384 22.93 32.76 11.33
C GLU A 384 23.64 33.81 12.19
N ARG A 385 24.52 33.35 13.08
CA ARG A 385 25.36 34.25 13.86
C ARG A 385 26.39 34.78 12.87
N ASP A 386 26.21 36.02 12.44
CA ASP A 386 27.23 36.80 11.73
C ASP A 386 28.53 36.88 12.56
#